data_AF-A0A2N0NZX5-F1
#
_entry.id   AF-A0A2N0NZX5-F1
#
_cell.length_a   1.000
_cell.length_b   1.000
_cell.length_c   1.000
_cell.angle_alpha   90.00
_cell.angle_beta   90.00
_cell.angle_gamma   90.00
#
_symmetry.space_group_name_H-M   'P 1'
#
loop_
_entity.id
_entity.type
_entity.pdbx_description
1 polymer ?
#
loop_
_entity_poly.entity_id
_entity_poly.type
_entity_poly.pdbx_seq_one_letter_code
_entity_poly.pdbx_strand_id
1 'polypeptide(L)'
;SGGKAASGSSKSSSSSVKAVISKESPSNNNATTSSSKVTDQAVSSGEFAKLIQINQKTASKLNTIINNQERFEAMLNEQKDQISNIMSVLDSHRNVETEVEVKKKEKLENDETSAKILMKLSGKGVSFDYLWDDRMHSQLLAANRVKKGYYIRKLKESLWSTFGINRITPFKDNFSKQQMRTWKASKNVQQDSEECEYESSPKTPITPIDDDDEIIEVDHRVDDVYDKHMTDDNQAADLEIADLEGEQ
;
A
#
# COMPACT_ATOMS: atom_id res chain seq x y z
N SER A 1 -21.79 11.28 52.09
CA SER A 1 -23.18 11.55 52.46
C SER A 1 -23.82 12.39 51.38
N GLY A 2 -25.02 12.02 50.92
CA GLY A 2 -25.78 12.65 49.82
C GLY A 2 -25.45 12.02 48.47
N GLY A 3 -26.37 11.48 47.66
CA GLY A 3 -27.83 11.62 47.52
C GLY A 3 -28.10 11.82 46.02
N LYS A 4 -28.36 10.75 45.25
CA LYS A 4 -29.68 10.30 44.70
C LYS A 4 -30.20 11.07 43.46
N ALA A 5 -30.50 10.27 42.41
CA ALA A 5 -31.38 10.49 41.23
C ALA A 5 -30.86 11.47 40.14
N ALA A 6 -31.19 11.34 38.85
CA ALA A 6 -32.31 10.69 38.19
C ALA A 6 -32.00 10.25 36.74
N SER A 7 -32.64 9.16 36.31
CA SER A 7 -32.76 8.70 34.92
C SER A 7 -33.84 9.49 34.18
N GLY A 8 -33.49 10.16 33.07
CA GLY A 8 -34.46 10.78 32.17
C GLY A 8 -34.95 9.77 31.12
N SER A 9 -36.13 9.20 31.35
CA SER A 9 -36.90 8.45 30.35
C SER A 9 -38.03 9.36 29.87
N SER A 10 -37.95 9.83 28.63
CA SER A 10 -39.00 10.64 28.00
C SER A 10 -40.07 9.72 27.42
N LYS A 11 -41.23 9.74 28.06
CA LYS A 11 -42.43 8.96 27.76
C LYS A 11 -43.28 9.74 26.76
N SER A 12 -43.41 9.25 25.53
CA SER A 12 -44.28 9.84 24.51
C SER A 12 -45.75 9.54 24.84
N SER A 13 -46.53 10.60 25.04
CA SER A 13 -47.96 10.58 25.33
C SER A 13 -48.78 10.09 24.13
N SER A 14 -49.45 8.95 24.30
CA SER A 14 -50.49 8.45 23.39
C SER A 14 -51.86 8.94 23.88
N SER A 15 -52.47 9.92 23.21
CA SER A 15 -53.85 10.32 23.48
C SER A 15 -54.83 9.37 22.79
N SER A 16 -55.46 8.50 23.57
CA SER A 16 -56.61 7.69 23.14
C SER A 16 -57.89 8.48 23.41
N VAL A 17 -58.55 8.94 22.36
CA VAL A 17 -59.86 9.61 22.44
C VAL A 17 -60.93 8.53 22.70
N LYS A 18 -61.44 8.47 23.93
CA LYS A 18 -62.62 7.66 24.28
C LYS A 18 -63.88 8.42 23.85
N ALA A 19 -64.62 7.86 22.90
CA ALA A 19 -65.96 8.30 22.53
C ALA A 19 -66.94 8.03 23.69
N VAL A 20 -67.66 9.07 24.11
CA VAL A 20 -68.72 9.03 25.12
C VAL A 20 -69.99 8.53 24.44
N ILE A 21 -70.48 7.35 24.85
CA ILE A 21 -71.78 6.82 24.45
C ILE A 21 -72.82 7.41 25.41
N SER A 22 -73.55 8.42 24.96
CA SER A 22 -74.75 8.89 25.67
C SER A 22 -75.84 7.83 25.54
N LYS A 23 -76.21 7.22 26.65
CA LYS A 23 -77.41 6.39 26.77
C LYS A 23 -78.61 7.31 26.99
N GLU A 24 -79.54 7.32 26.04
CA GLU A 24 -80.87 7.88 26.23
C GLU A 24 -81.86 6.71 26.28
N SER A 25 -82.65 6.64 27.36
CA SER A 25 -83.68 5.61 27.57
C SER A 25 -85.05 6.12 27.10
N PRO A 26 -85.97 5.22 26.67
CA PRO A 26 -87.15 5.59 25.89
C PRO A 26 -88.41 5.84 26.74
N SER A 27 -89.23 6.81 26.33
CA SER A 27 -90.62 7.03 26.77
C SER A 27 -91.19 8.16 25.86
N ASN A 28 -92.35 8.13 25.19
CA ASN A 28 -93.53 7.28 25.23
C ASN A 28 -94.46 7.65 24.02
N ASN A 29 -95.38 6.74 23.64
CA ASN A 29 -96.72 6.99 23.04
C ASN A 29 -96.97 6.99 21.50
N ASN A 30 -97.53 5.85 21.06
CA ASN A 30 -98.79 5.63 20.31
C ASN A 30 -99.04 6.15 18.86
N ALA A 31 -99.28 5.15 17.98
CA ALA A 31 -100.11 5.06 16.78
C ALA A 31 -100.12 6.18 15.71
N THR A 32 -99.71 5.80 14.49
CA THR A 32 -100.62 5.66 13.34
C THR A 32 -99.93 4.85 12.25
N THR A 33 -100.56 3.75 11.83
CA THR A 33 -100.19 2.95 10.68
C THR A 33 -100.27 3.79 9.41
N SER A 34 -99.13 4.11 8.80
CA SER A 34 -99.07 4.43 7.38
C SER A 34 -98.21 3.38 6.71
N SER A 35 -98.90 2.42 6.09
CA SER A 35 -98.34 1.50 5.12
C SER A 35 -97.68 2.32 4.00
N SER A 36 -96.39 2.59 4.16
CA SER A 36 -95.57 3.14 3.09
C SER A 36 -95.50 2.09 1.99
N LYS A 37 -96.14 2.37 0.85
CA LYS A 37 -95.92 1.63 -0.38
C LYS A 37 -94.42 1.59 -0.61
N VAL A 38 -93.83 0.40 -0.53
CA VAL A 38 -92.54 0.12 -1.16
C VAL A 38 -92.82 0.25 -2.66
N THR A 39 -92.67 1.47 -3.19
CA THR A 39 -92.52 1.65 -4.62
C THR A 39 -91.13 1.11 -4.94
N ASP A 40 -91.07 -0.04 -5.61
CA ASP A 40 -89.87 -0.48 -6.29
C ASP A 40 -89.47 0.63 -7.28
N GLN A 41 -88.60 1.53 -6.83
CA GLN A 41 -88.16 2.66 -7.62
C GLN A 41 -87.22 2.11 -8.69
N ALA A 42 -87.79 1.81 -9.85
CA ALA A 42 -87.05 1.41 -11.03
C ALA A 42 -86.07 2.56 -11.38
N VAL A 43 -84.79 2.34 -11.08
CA VAL A 43 -83.71 3.29 -11.39
C VAL A 43 -83.72 3.56 -12.88
N SER A 44 -83.77 4.82 -13.28
CA SER A 44 -83.86 5.14 -14.71
C SER A 44 -82.55 4.74 -15.40
N SER A 45 -82.64 4.19 -16.61
CA SER A 45 -81.47 3.76 -17.40
C SER A 45 -80.42 4.87 -17.57
N GLY A 46 -80.83 6.15 -17.56
CA GLY A 46 -79.93 7.29 -17.66
C GLY A 46 -79.10 7.54 -16.39
N GLU A 47 -79.64 7.28 -15.21
CA GLU A 47 -78.89 7.36 -13.94
C GLU A 47 -77.87 6.23 -13.82
N PHE A 48 -78.24 5.02 -14.27
CA PHE A 48 -77.32 3.88 -14.33
C PHE A 48 -76.14 4.14 -15.29
N ALA A 49 -76.39 4.73 -16.46
CA ALA A 49 -75.34 5.10 -17.40
C ALA A 49 -74.34 6.14 -16.83
N LYS A 50 -74.84 7.16 -16.11
CA LYS A 50 -73.99 8.12 -15.40
C LYS A 50 -73.10 7.45 -14.36
N LEU A 51 -73.65 6.49 -13.60
CA LEU A 51 -72.89 5.76 -12.60
C LEU A 51 -71.78 4.92 -13.22
N ILE A 52 -72.03 4.27 -14.36
CA ILE A 52 -70.99 3.55 -15.12
C ILE A 52 -69.89 4.50 -15.55
N GLN A 53 -70.24 5.67 -16.10
CA GLN A 53 -69.25 6.65 -16.56
C GLN A 53 -68.39 7.18 -15.39
N ILE A 54 -69.01 7.44 -14.23
CA ILE A 54 -68.30 7.83 -13.01
C ILE A 54 -67.34 6.74 -12.56
N ASN A 55 -67.79 5.48 -12.56
CA ASN A 55 -66.92 4.35 -12.20
C ASN A 55 -65.75 4.20 -13.16
N GLN A 56 -65.96 4.31 -14.47
CA GLN A 56 -64.88 4.28 -15.46
C GLN A 56 -63.87 5.41 -15.25
N LYS A 57 -64.34 6.63 -15.00
CA LYS A 57 -63.49 7.79 -14.72
C LYS A 57 -62.72 7.64 -13.41
N THR A 58 -63.32 7.01 -12.40
CA THR A 58 -62.66 6.74 -11.12
C THR A 58 -61.60 5.65 -11.28
N ALA A 59 -61.90 4.59 -12.04
CA ALA A 59 -60.96 3.51 -12.34
C ALA A 59 -59.73 4.01 -13.11
N SER A 60 -59.91 4.87 -14.11
CA SER A 60 -58.77 5.44 -14.86
C SER A 60 -57.88 6.32 -13.97
N LYS A 61 -58.48 7.14 -13.10
CA LYS A 61 -57.73 7.92 -12.10
C LYS A 61 -56.94 7.04 -11.13
N LEU A 62 -57.54 5.94 -10.67
CA LEU A 62 -56.87 4.97 -9.79
C LEU A 62 -55.64 4.36 -10.46
N ASN A 63 -55.75 3.95 -11.73
CA ASN A 63 -54.61 3.43 -12.48
C ASN A 63 -53.47 4.45 -12.60
N THR A 64 -53.79 5.73 -12.84
CA THR A 64 -52.77 6.79 -12.88
C THR A 64 -52.09 6.96 -11.52
N ILE A 65 -52.85 6.88 -10.42
CA ILE A 65 -52.29 6.98 -9.06
C ILE A 65 -51.34 5.80 -8.78
N ILE A 66 -51.74 4.58 -9.13
CA ILE A 66 -50.92 3.37 -8.94
C ILE A 66 -49.60 3.50 -9.71
N ASN A 67 -49.65 3.87 -10.99
CA ASN A 67 -48.45 4.03 -11.81
C ASN A 67 -47.51 5.13 -11.25
N ASN A 68 -48.09 6.25 -10.80
CA ASN A 68 -47.30 7.29 -10.15
C ASN A 68 -46.64 6.79 -8.85
N GLN A 69 -47.34 5.97 -8.07
CA GLN A 69 -46.80 5.38 -6.85
C GLN A 69 -45.61 4.47 -7.16
N GLU A 70 -45.73 3.56 -8.13
CA GLU A 70 -44.63 2.68 -8.56
C GLU A 70 -43.39 3.49 -8.99
N ARG A 71 -43.61 4.57 -9.73
CA ARG A 71 -42.52 5.45 -10.16
C ARG A 71 -41.85 6.18 -8.99
N PHE A 72 -42.61 6.62 -7.99
CA PHE A 72 -42.04 7.22 -6.79
C PHE A 72 -41.25 6.22 -5.95
N GLU A 73 -41.73 4.98 -5.82
CA GLU A 73 -41.00 3.92 -5.12
C GLU A 73 -39.67 3.58 -5.82
N ALA A 74 -39.66 3.52 -7.15
CA ALA A 74 -38.43 3.33 -7.93
C ALA A 74 -37.42 4.47 -7.67
N MET A 75 -37.88 5.72 -7.69
CA MET A 75 -37.01 6.88 -7.40
C MET A 75 -36.45 6.86 -5.97
N LEU A 76 -37.25 6.45 -4.99
CA LEU A 76 -36.80 6.34 -3.60
C LEU A 76 -35.72 5.27 -3.43
N ASN A 77 -35.88 4.13 -4.09
CA ASN A 77 -34.88 3.07 -4.05
C ASN A 77 -33.55 3.51 -4.68
N GLU A 78 -33.62 4.19 -5.83
CA GLU A 78 -32.42 4.73 -6.47
C GLU A 78 -31.70 5.77 -5.60
N GLN A 79 -32.46 6.68 -4.96
CA GLN A 79 -31.88 7.65 -4.03
C GLN A 79 -31.23 6.97 -2.82
N LYS A 80 -31.83 5.89 -2.30
CA LYS A 80 -31.27 5.11 -1.19
C LYS A 80 -29.92 4.49 -1.58
N ASP A 81 -29.82 3.94 -2.78
CA ASP A 81 -28.58 3.36 -3.30
C ASP A 81 -27.50 4.43 -3.49
N GLN A 82 -27.86 5.60 -4.03
CA GLN A 82 -26.95 6.74 -4.15
C GLN A 82 -26.42 7.21 -2.78
N ILE A 83 -27.29 7.32 -1.78
CA ILE A 83 -26.90 7.70 -0.41
C ILE A 83 -25.95 6.66 0.19
N SER A 84 -26.24 5.37 -0.01
CA SER A 84 -25.37 4.28 0.45
C SER A 84 -23.97 4.38 -0.16
N ASN A 85 -23.88 4.66 -1.45
CA ASN A 85 -22.60 4.83 -2.15
C ASN A 85 -21.82 6.04 -1.62
N ILE A 86 -22.47 7.20 -1.46
CA ILE A 86 -21.84 8.41 -0.90
C ILE A 86 -21.28 8.13 0.51
N MET A 87 -22.04 7.42 1.33
CA MET A 87 -21.62 7.08 2.69
C MET A 87 -20.37 6.19 2.69
N SER A 88 -20.34 5.16 1.84
CA SER A 88 -19.15 4.30 1.69
C SER A 88 -17.92 5.08 1.21
N VAL A 89 -18.08 6.03 0.29
CA VAL A 89 -16.98 6.88 -0.17
C VAL A 89 -16.47 7.79 0.95
N LEU A 90 -17.38 8.39 1.73
CA LEU A 90 -17.00 9.24 2.87
C LEU A 90 -16.24 8.46 3.94
N ASP A 91 -16.66 7.23 4.26
CA ASP A 91 -15.95 6.37 5.22
C ASP A 91 -14.53 6.03 4.72
N SER A 92 -14.39 5.74 3.42
CA SER A 92 -13.09 5.50 2.79
C SER A 92 -12.19 6.74 2.89
N HIS A 93 -12.71 7.93 2.58
CA HIS A 93 -11.96 9.19 2.67
C HIS A 93 -11.50 9.47 4.10
N ARG A 94 -12.38 9.26 5.08
CA ARG A 94 -12.04 9.44 6.50
C ARG A 94 -10.90 8.51 6.93
N ASN A 95 -10.90 7.26 6.47
CA ASN A 95 -9.82 6.33 6.77
C ASN A 95 -8.48 6.81 6.18
N VAL A 96 -8.48 7.25 4.93
CA VAL A 96 -7.27 7.79 4.27
C VAL A 96 -6.75 9.03 5.00
N GLU A 97 -7.63 9.95 5.40
CA GLU A 97 -7.24 11.15 6.16
C GLU A 97 -6.55 10.78 7.47
N THR A 98 -7.10 9.82 8.23
CA THR A 98 -6.48 9.35 9.48
C THR A 98 -5.13 8.66 9.25
N GLU A 99 -4.98 7.88 8.17
CA GLU A 99 -3.73 7.21 7.84
C GLU A 99 -2.62 8.22 7.48
N VAL A 100 -2.97 9.25 6.70
CA VAL A 100 -2.06 10.32 6.33
C VAL A 100 -1.61 11.10 7.57
N GLU A 101 -2.53 11.39 8.50
CA GLU A 101 -2.21 12.13 9.72
C GLU A 101 -1.27 11.34 10.65
N VAL A 102 -1.51 10.03 10.81
CA VAL A 102 -0.61 9.14 11.57
C VAL A 102 0.79 9.11 10.93
N LYS A 103 0.87 8.88 9.61
CA LYS A 103 2.15 8.85 8.88
C LYS A 103 2.90 10.17 8.97
N LYS A 104 2.19 11.29 8.93
CA LYS A 104 2.79 12.63 9.08
C LYS A 104 3.38 12.79 10.48
N LYS A 105 2.67 12.35 11.53
CA LYS A 105 3.14 12.44 12.91
C LYS A 105 4.40 11.59 13.13
N GLU A 106 4.40 10.36 12.63
CA GLU A 106 5.56 9.45 12.69
C GLU A 106 6.79 10.06 12.02
N LYS A 107 6.63 10.60 10.80
CA LYS A 107 7.73 11.28 10.10
C LYS A 107 8.29 12.45 10.90
N LEU A 108 7.42 13.25 11.51
CA LEU A 108 7.82 14.42 12.28
C LEU A 108 8.58 14.03 13.56
N GLU A 109 8.17 12.95 14.23
CA GLU A 109 8.87 12.39 15.40
C GLU A 109 10.25 11.82 15.04
N ASN A 110 10.35 11.15 13.88
CA ASN A 110 11.63 10.67 13.35
C ASN A 110 12.58 11.82 12.97
N ASP A 111 12.05 12.87 12.35
CA ASP A 111 12.83 14.07 12.00
C ASP A 111 13.33 14.78 13.28
N GLU A 112 12.49 14.89 14.31
CA GLU A 112 12.87 15.48 15.59
C GLU A 112 13.96 14.65 16.29
N THR A 113 13.83 13.33 16.27
CA THR A 113 14.83 12.41 16.83
C THR A 113 16.15 12.49 16.07
N SER A 114 16.10 12.52 14.74
CA SER A 114 17.27 12.68 13.87
C SER A 114 17.98 14.01 14.13
N ALA A 115 17.23 15.10 14.23
CA ALA A 115 17.76 16.43 14.56
C ALA A 115 18.44 16.45 15.94
N LYS A 116 17.84 15.82 16.95
CA LYS A 116 18.45 15.69 18.30
C LYS A 116 19.76 14.92 18.26
N ILE A 117 19.84 13.83 17.48
CA ILE A 117 21.07 13.03 17.33
C ILE A 117 22.15 13.86 16.64
N LEU A 118 21.83 14.52 15.52
CA LEU A 118 22.78 15.37 14.78
C LEU A 118 23.30 16.51 15.66
N MET A 119 22.43 17.14 16.46
CA MET A 119 22.85 18.19 17.40
C MET A 119 23.81 17.65 18.47
N LYS A 120 23.54 16.47 19.03
CA LYS A 120 24.45 15.81 19.99
C LYS A 120 25.80 15.47 19.37
N LEU A 121 25.81 14.94 18.14
CA LEU A 121 27.03 14.61 17.39
C LEU A 121 27.84 15.86 17.03
N SER A 122 27.15 16.93 16.63
CA SER A 122 27.77 18.23 16.38
C SER A 122 28.43 18.79 17.65
N GLY A 123 27.79 18.65 18.82
CA GLY A 123 28.40 18.99 20.11
C GLY A 123 29.66 18.18 20.45
N LYS A 124 29.83 17.00 19.84
CA LYS A 124 31.04 16.16 19.93
C LYS A 124 32.05 16.45 18.80
N GLY A 125 31.81 17.47 17.98
CA GLY A 125 32.69 17.84 16.85
C GLY A 125 32.51 16.98 15.59
N VAL A 126 31.47 16.15 15.52
CA VAL A 126 31.15 15.35 14.32
C VAL A 126 30.22 16.14 13.42
N SER A 127 30.66 16.46 12.19
CA SER A 127 29.85 17.16 11.20
C SER A 127 29.00 16.20 10.36
N PHE A 128 27.94 16.72 9.75
CA PHE A 128 27.14 15.97 8.79
C PHE A 128 27.98 15.50 7.59
N ASP A 129 28.85 16.38 7.08
CA ASP A 129 29.73 16.06 5.94
C ASP A 129 30.63 14.85 6.26
N TYR A 130 31.16 14.78 7.49
CA TYR A 130 31.96 13.64 7.93
C TYR A 130 31.15 12.33 7.94
N LEU A 131 29.91 12.36 8.44
CA LEU A 131 29.03 11.18 8.47
C LEU A 131 28.62 10.73 7.06
N TRP A 132 28.38 11.70 6.17
CA TRP A 132 28.05 11.43 4.78
C TRP A 132 29.24 10.81 4.03
N ASP A 133 30.42 11.39 4.20
CA ASP A 133 31.66 10.87 3.61
C ASP A 133 31.98 9.46 4.12
N ASP A 134 31.84 9.20 5.42
CA ASP A 134 32.06 7.88 6.01
C ASP A 134 31.06 6.84 5.47
N ARG A 135 29.77 7.20 5.35
CA ARG A 135 28.74 6.35 4.75
C ARG A 135 29.08 6.01 3.31
N MET A 136 29.40 7.02 2.50
CA MET A 136 29.72 6.85 1.09
C MET A 136 31.00 6.02 0.90
N HIS A 137 32.04 6.28 1.69
CA HIS A 137 33.28 5.53 1.66
C HIS A 137 33.07 4.06 2.04
N SER A 138 32.29 3.81 3.09
CA SER A 138 31.95 2.47 3.55
C SER A 138 31.16 1.67 2.51
N GLN A 139 30.17 2.30 1.87
CA GLN A 139 29.41 1.67 0.78
C GLN A 139 30.29 1.36 -0.43
N LEU A 140 31.14 2.29 -0.84
CA LEU A 140 32.08 2.09 -1.94
C LEU A 140 33.06 0.94 -1.64
N LEU A 141 33.58 0.87 -0.42
CA LEU A 141 34.47 -0.20 0.02
C LEU A 141 33.77 -1.57 0.00
N ALA A 142 32.51 -1.63 0.46
CA ALA A 142 31.71 -2.85 0.40
C ALA A 142 31.48 -3.31 -1.05
N ALA A 143 31.07 -2.40 -1.94
CA ALA A 143 30.88 -2.68 -3.36
C ALA A 143 32.18 -3.18 -4.04
N ASN A 144 33.30 -2.54 -3.73
CA ASN A 144 34.61 -2.95 -4.25
C ASN A 144 35.04 -4.32 -3.73
N ARG A 145 34.77 -4.65 -2.46
CA ARG A 145 35.03 -6.00 -1.91
C ARG A 145 34.23 -7.07 -2.64
N VAL A 146 32.95 -6.79 -2.96
CA VAL A 146 32.09 -7.70 -3.74
C VAL A 146 32.63 -7.88 -5.16
N LYS A 147 32.93 -6.79 -5.88
CA LYS A 147 33.50 -6.84 -7.25
C LYS A 147 34.82 -7.61 -7.28
N LYS A 148 35.73 -7.32 -6.34
CA LYS A 148 37.00 -8.04 -6.21
C LYS A 148 36.77 -9.54 -5.98
N GLY A 149 35.83 -9.90 -5.09
CA GLY A 149 35.46 -11.30 -4.85
C GLY A 149 34.93 -12.00 -6.11
N TYR A 150 34.13 -11.30 -6.91
CA TYR A 150 33.64 -11.80 -8.21
C TYR A 150 34.78 -12.13 -9.19
N TYR A 151 35.71 -11.20 -9.41
CA TYR A 151 36.83 -11.44 -10.31
C TYR A 151 37.77 -12.54 -9.83
N ILE A 152 38.05 -12.60 -8.53
CA ILE A 152 38.85 -13.69 -7.95
C ILE A 152 38.17 -15.04 -8.18
N ARG A 153 36.85 -15.13 -7.96
CA ARG A 153 36.08 -16.35 -8.20
C ARG A 153 36.14 -16.77 -9.67
N LYS A 154 35.92 -15.82 -10.60
CA LYS A 154 35.99 -16.09 -12.03
C LYS A 154 37.37 -16.56 -12.48
N LEU A 155 38.44 -15.93 -12.01
CA LEU A 155 39.81 -16.36 -12.30
C LEU A 155 40.07 -17.78 -11.78
N LYS A 156 39.61 -18.12 -10.57
CA LYS A 156 39.73 -19.49 -10.02
C LYS A 156 38.97 -20.51 -10.85
N GLU A 157 37.71 -20.22 -11.19
CA GLU A 157 36.89 -21.08 -12.05
C GLU A 157 37.57 -21.34 -13.39
N SER A 158 38.10 -20.31 -14.05
CA SER A 158 38.81 -20.46 -15.32
C SER A 158 40.09 -21.28 -15.18
N LEU A 159 40.91 -21.03 -14.15
CA LEU A 159 42.14 -21.80 -13.90
C LEU A 159 41.82 -23.28 -13.66
N TRP A 160 40.85 -23.60 -12.80
CA TRP A 160 40.50 -24.99 -12.55
C TRP A 160 39.81 -25.67 -13.73
N SER A 161 39.11 -24.91 -14.58
CA SER A 161 38.57 -25.44 -15.83
C SER A 161 39.67 -25.82 -16.82
N THR A 162 40.72 -25.00 -16.96
CA THR A 162 41.81 -25.24 -17.92
C THR A 162 42.78 -26.30 -17.44
N PHE A 163 43.23 -26.20 -16.19
CA PHE A 163 44.28 -27.06 -15.66
C PHE A 163 43.73 -28.28 -14.91
N GLY A 164 42.45 -28.29 -14.56
CA GLY A 164 41.85 -29.32 -13.71
C GLY A 164 42.15 -29.08 -12.23
N ILE A 165 41.13 -29.23 -11.39
CA ILE A 165 41.21 -28.98 -9.94
C ILE A 165 42.23 -29.88 -9.21
N ASN A 166 42.61 -31.00 -9.83
CA ASN A 166 43.54 -31.98 -9.28
C ASN A 166 45.00 -31.72 -9.65
N ARG A 167 45.29 -30.91 -10.68
CA ARG A 167 46.67 -30.59 -11.09
C ARG A 167 47.23 -29.40 -10.29
N ILE A 168 46.42 -28.36 -10.16
CA ILE A 168 46.76 -27.16 -9.39
C ILE A 168 46.06 -27.18 -8.03
N THR A 169 46.82 -27.23 -6.94
CA THR A 169 46.27 -27.20 -5.58
C THR A 169 45.40 -25.95 -5.37
N PRO A 170 44.11 -26.08 -4.98
CA PRO A 170 43.25 -24.94 -4.71
C PRO A 170 43.82 -24.04 -3.62
N PHE A 171 43.91 -22.73 -3.87
CA PHE A 171 44.24 -21.74 -2.85
C PHE A 171 42.96 -21.14 -2.24
N LYS A 172 42.96 -20.92 -0.92
CA LYS A 172 41.82 -20.34 -0.20
C LYS A 172 41.75 -18.83 -0.44
N ASP A 173 40.55 -18.25 -0.32
CA ASP A 173 40.33 -16.81 -0.49
C ASP A 173 41.12 -15.94 0.52
N ASN A 174 41.51 -16.55 1.64
CA ASN A 174 42.11 -15.87 2.78
C ASN A 174 43.65 -15.99 2.79
N PHE A 175 44.27 -16.42 1.69
CA PHE A 175 45.72 -16.57 1.63
C PHE A 175 46.43 -15.23 1.88
N SER A 176 47.39 -15.24 2.79
CA SER A 176 48.28 -14.09 3.00
C SER A 176 49.16 -13.87 1.75
N LYS A 177 49.73 -12.67 1.61
CA LYS A 177 50.68 -12.37 0.52
C LYS A 177 51.84 -13.37 0.46
N GLN A 178 52.31 -13.83 1.63
CA GLN A 178 53.39 -14.80 1.71
C GLN A 178 52.94 -16.20 1.27
N GLN A 179 51.77 -16.66 1.72
CA GLN A 179 51.19 -17.93 1.27
C GLN A 179 50.93 -17.94 -0.24
N MET A 180 50.52 -16.80 -0.81
CA MET A 180 50.36 -16.63 -2.25
C MET A 180 51.68 -16.79 -3.01
N ARG A 181 52.77 -16.22 -2.50
CA ARG A 181 54.11 -16.37 -3.09
C ARG A 181 54.60 -17.81 -3.01
N THR A 182 54.42 -18.47 -1.86
CA THR A 182 54.80 -19.88 -1.67
C THR A 182 54.01 -20.80 -2.58
N TRP A 183 52.71 -20.56 -2.77
CA TRP A 183 51.88 -21.32 -3.70
C TRP A 183 52.35 -21.19 -5.14
N LYS A 184 52.63 -19.95 -5.61
CA LYS A 184 53.20 -19.70 -6.94
C LYS A 184 54.56 -20.38 -7.17
N ALA A 185 55.35 -20.54 -6.11
CA ALA A 185 56.65 -21.19 -6.15
C ALA A 185 56.59 -22.72 -5.95
N SER A 186 55.39 -23.30 -5.82
CA SER A 186 55.27 -24.75 -5.64
C SER A 186 55.53 -25.49 -6.95
N LYS A 187 56.22 -26.63 -6.86
CA LYS A 187 56.72 -27.40 -8.01
C LYS A 187 55.62 -27.76 -9.02
N ASN A 188 54.43 -28.13 -8.54
CA ASN A 188 53.30 -28.51 -9.39
C ASN A 188 52.76 -27.30 -10.17
N VAL A 189 52.65 -26.13 -9.52
CA VAL A 189 52.16 -24.90 -10.17
C VAL A 189 53.14 -24.38 -11.22
N GLN A 190 54.45 -24.48 -10.94
CA GLN A 190 55.49 -24.12 -11.91
C GLN A 190 55.51 -25.08 -13.10
N GLN A 191 55.44 -26.39 -12.85
CA GLN A 191 55.42 -27.41 -13.89
C GLN A 191 54.20 -27.25 -14.83
N ASP A 192 53.00 -27.04 -14.27
CA ASP A 192 51.79 -26.80 -15.07
C ASP A 192 51.90 -25.50 -15.90
N SER A 193 52.54 -24.45 -15.36
CA SER A 193 52.77 -23.21 -16.11
C SER A 193 53.76 -23.38 -17.27
N GLU A 194 54.82 -24.15 -17.06
CA GLU A 194 55.83 -24.46 -18.09
C GLU A 194 55.24 -25.38 -19.18
N GLU A 195 54.38 -26.33 -18.81
CA GLU A 195 53.65 -27.22 -19.75
C GLU A 195 52.75 -26.41 -20.69
N CYS A 196 52.04 -25.39 -20.18
CA CYS A 196 51.22 -24.51 -21.01
C CYS A 196 52.02 -23.53 -21.90
N GLU A 197 53.19 -23.04 -21.46
CA GLU A 197 54.04 -22.21 -22.31
C GLU A 197 54.60 -22.99 -23.51
N TYR A 198 54.84 -24.29 -23.34
CA TYR A 198 55.35 -25.16 -24.40
C TYR A 198 54.28 -25.54 -25.43
N GLU A 199 53.03 -25.69 -25.01
CA GLU A 199 51.90 -26.03 -25.91
C GLU A 199 51.35 -24.82 -26.68
N SER A 200 51.54 -23.59 -26.20
CA SER A 200 50.97 -22.37 -26.80
C SER A 200 51.85 -21.70 -27.88
N SER A 201 53.06 -22.22 -28.15
CA SER A 201 54.01 -21.58 -29.07
C SER A 201 54.14 -22.31 -30.41
N PRO A 202 53.61 -21.79 -31.53
CA PRO A 202 54.25 -22.02 -32.82
C PRO A 202 55.59 -21.29 -32.79
N LYS A 203 56.70 -22.04 -32.93
CA LYS A 203 58.06 -21.48 -33.00
C LYS A 203 58.21 -20.56 -34.20
N THR A 204 57.96 -19.27 -34.01
CA THR A 204 58.50 -18.19 -34.84
C THR A 204 59.34 -17.28 -33.96
N PRO A 205 60.65 -17.12 -34.23
CA PRO A 205 61.52 -16.28 -33.43
C PRO A 205 61.07 -14.82 -33.48
N ILE A 206 60.81 -14.21 -32.32
CA ILE A 206 60.61 -12.77 -32.20
C ILE A 206 62.00 -12.14 -32.22
N THR A 207 62.29 -11.35 -33.27
CA THR A 207 63.47 -10.48 -33.31
C THR A 207 63.35 -9.37 -32.26
N PRO A 208 64.44 -8.87 -31.67
CA PRO A 208 64.40 -7.73 -30.76
C PRO A 208 63.76 -6.54 -31.48
N ILE A 209 62.73 -5.96 -30.88
CA ILE A 209 62.13 -4.70 -31.32
C ILE A 209 63.02 -3.60 -30.75
N ASP A 210 63.61 -2.77 -31.61
CA ASP A 210 64.35 -1.57 -31.23
C ASP A 210 63.41 -0.61 -30.49
N ASP A 211 63.92 0.02 -29.42
CA ASP A 211 63.17 0.87 -28.45
C ASP A 211 62.62 2.20 -29.02
N ASP A 212 62.44 2.33 -30.34
CA ASP A 212 62.08 3.59 -31.01
C ASP A 212 60.65 3.63 -31.63
N ASP A 213 59.82 2.62 -31.41
CA ASP A 213 58.44 2.62 -31.91
C ASP A 213 57.46 3.31 -30.94
N GLU A 214 57.24 4.59 -31.23
CA GLU A 214 56.01 5.38 -31.07
C GLU A 214 54.88 4.72 -30.23
N ILE A 215 54.68 5.24 -29.01
CA ILE A 215 53.56 4.88 -28.14
C ILE A 215 52.25 5.11 -28.91
N ILE A 216 51.55 4.04 -29.26
CA ILE A 216 50.20 4.09 -29.82
C ILE A 216 49.31 4.83 -28.81
N GLU A 217 48.85 6.00 -29.22
CA GLU A 217 47.91 6.87 -28.53
C GLU A 217 46.64 6.05 -28.18
N VAL A 218 46.43 5.77 -26.90
CA VAL A 218 45.23 5.08 -26.43
C VAL A 218 44.08 6.09 -26.47
N ASP A 219 43.21 5.94 -27.45
CA ASP A 219 42.00 6.73 -27.67
C ASP A 219 41.12 6.77 -26.40
N HIS A 220 40.99 7.95 -25.81
CA HIS A 220 40.12 8.22 -24.67
C HIS A 220 38.66 8.36 -25.13
N ARG A 221 38.01 7.24 -25.46
CA ARG A 221 36.55 7.16 -25.51
C ARG A 221 36.04 6.22 -24.43
N VAL A 222 35.90 6.77 -23.22
CA VAL A 222 35.07 6.15 -22.19
C VAL A 222 33.63 6.58 -22.50
N ASP A 223 32.88 5.69 -23.12
CA ASP A 223 31.46 5.87 -23.38
C ASP A 223 30.69 6.05 -22.05
N ASP A 224 29.89 7.11 -22.03
CA ASP A 224 28.88 7.44 -21.03
C ASP A 224 27.80 6.35 -20.96
N VAL A 225 27.92 5.38 -20.05
CA VAL A 225 26.79 4.55 -19.61
C VAL A 225 26.87 4.29 -18.11
N TYR A 226 26.55 5.30 -17.31
CA TYR A 226 26.08 5.10 -15.94
C TYR A 226 24.85 5.97 -15.72
N ASP A 227 23.75 5.54 -16.32
CA ASP A 227 22.43 5.92 -15.85
C ASP A 227 21.62 4.65 -15.58
N LYS A 228 20.75 4.77 -14.57
CA LYS A 228 19.69 3.87 -14.14
C LYS A 228 19.97 2.88 -12.99
N HIS A 229 19.25 3.19 -11.89
CA HIS A 229 18.78 2.36 -10.78
C HIS A 229 19.58 2.42 -9.47
N MET A 230 19.44 3.54 -8.76
CA MET A 230 19.48 3.58 -7.30
C MET A 230 18.05 3.88 -6.80
N THR A 231 17.22 2.85 -6.71
CA THR A 231 15.93 2.93 -5.99
C THR A 231 16.12 2.39 -4.58
N ASP A 232 15.76 3.25 -3.62
CA ASP A 232 15.26 2.95 -2.27
C ASP A 232 15.90 1.78 -1.52
N ASP A 233 16.91 2.09 -0.71
CA ASP A 233 17.21 1.34 0.51
C ASP A 233 17.25 2.30 1.70
N ASN A 234 16.07 2.56 2.25
CA ASN A 234 15.88 3.18 3.55
C ASN A 234 16.20 2.13 4.63
N GLN A 235 17.49 1.84 4.84
CA GLN A 235 17.93 1.03 5.98
C GLN A 235 18.27 1.97 7.13
N ALA A 236 17.39 1.99 8.13
CA ALA A 236 17.67 2.57 9.44
C ALA A 236 18.91 1.88 10.00
N ALA A 237 19.98 2.64 10.20
CA ALA A 237 21.13 2.18 10.95
C ALA A 237 20.78 2.27 12.44
N ASP A 238 20.57 1.11 13.08
CA ASP A 238 20.59 1.00 14.54
C ASP A 238 22.00 1.36 15.03
N LEU A 239 22.15 2.63 15.44
CA LEU A 239 23.31 3.08 16.20
C LEU A 239 23.08 2.66 17.67
N GLU A 240 23.60 1.50 18.04
CA GLU A 240 23.79 1.14 19.45
C GLU A 240 24.70 2.20 20.11
N ILE A 241 24.10 3.07 20.90
CA ILE A 241 24.83 3.96 21.80
C ILE A 241 25.20 3.11 23.01
N ALA A 242 26.46 2.66 23.06
CA ALA A 242 27.02 2.10 24.27
C ALA A 242 27.09 3.21 25.34
N ASP A 243 26.40 2.99 26.46
CA ASP A 243 26.51 3.81 27.67
C ASP A 243 27.95 3.71 28.20
N LEU A 244 28.69 4.80 28.08
CA LEU A 244 29.93 5.01 28.85
C LEU A 244 29.59 5.85 30.07
N GLU A 245 28.90 5.24 31.03
CA GLU A 245 29.04 5.62 32.44
C GLU A 245 30.18 4.77 33.02
N GLY A 246 31.32 5.41 33.29
CA GLY A 246 32.47 4.72 33.85
C GLY A 246 33.66 5.61 34.14
N GLU A 247 33.77 5.97 35.41
CA GLU A 247 35.00 6.29 36.15
C GLU A 247 35.54 7.74 36.16
N GLN A 248 35.16 8.40 37.28
CA GLN A 248 35.89 9.34 38.16
C GLN A 248 36.31 10.72 37.66
#